data_AF-A0A2A4QEV6-F1
#
_entry.id   AF-A0A2A4QEV6-F1
#
_cell.length_a   1.000
_cell.length_b   1.000
_cell.length_c   1.000
_cell.angle_alpha   90.00
_cell.angle_beta   90.00
_cell.angle_gamma   90.00
#
_symmetry.space_group_name_H-M   'P 1'
#
loop_
_entity.id
_entity.type
_entity.pdbx_description
1 polymer ?
#
loop_
_entity_poly.entity_id
_entity_poly.type
_entity_poly.pdbx_seq_one_letter_code
_entity_poly.pdbx_strand_id
1 'polypeptide(L)' 'MLEYCKDILLKVSFSPNLFRKELRKSSSWLDKKERVALKTWCLATFGHMYHDVIIEVFRRLPLEQLS' A
#
# COMPACT_ATOMS: atom_id res chain seq x y z
N MET A 1 -13.34 0.79 0.34
CA MET A 1 -12.48 1.48 -0.65
C MET A 1 -11.24 0.64 -0.99
N LEU A 2 -10.88 -0.31 -0.13
CA LEU A 2 -9.74 -1.20 -0.28
C LEU A 2 -9.66 -1.95 -1.62
N GLU A 3 -10.74 -2.62 -2.06
CA GLU A 3 -10.70 -3.43 -3.29
C GLU A 3 -10.40 -2.59 -4.55
N TYR A 4 -10.98 -1.40 -4.65
CA TYR A 4 -10.65 -0.45 -5.72
C TYR A 4 -9.16 -0.08 -5.74
N CYS A 5 -8.56 0.13 -4.57
CA CYS A 5 -7.12 0.41 -4.46
C CYS A 5 -6.28 -0.78 -4.94
N LYS A 6 -6.66 -2.01 -4.58
CA LYS A 6 -5.97 -3.24 -5.04
C LYS A 6 -6.02 -3.37 -6.56
N ASP A 7 -7.18 -3.14 -7.17
CA ASP A 7 -7.35 -3.19 -8.62
C ASP A 7 -6.45 -2.19 -9.36
N ILE A 8 -6.36 -0.95 -8.85
CA ILE A 8 -5.46 0.06 -9.42
C ILE A 8 -4.00 -0.37 -9.27
N LEU A 9 -3.60 -0.85 -8.09
CA LEU A 9 -2.22 -1.28 -7.84
C LEU A 9 -1.80 -2.46 -8.72
N LEU A 10 -2.69 -3.43 -8.97
CA LEU A 10 -2.45 -4.50 -9.94
C LEU A 10 -2.17 -3.91 -11.33
N LYS A 11 -3.02 -3.00 -11.79
CA LYS A 11 -2.90 -2.38 -13.12
C LYS A 11 -1.62 -1.56 -13.30
N VAL A 12 -1.14 -0.89 -12.26
CA VAL A 12 0.06 -0.03 -12.35
C VAL A 12 1.36 -0.71 -11.89
N SER A 13 1.29 -1.97 -11.47
CA SER A 13 2.44 -2.73 -10.93
C SER A 13 3.60 -2.93 -11.90
N PHE A 14 3.37 -2.76 -13.21
CA PHE A 14 4.40 -2.83 -14.25
C PHE A 14 5.42 -1.67 -14.17
N SER A 15 5.11 -0.58 -13.45
CA SER A 15 6.00 0.58 -13.33
C SER A 15 6.25 0.92 -11.86
N PRO A 16 7.52 0.92 -11.39
CA PRO A 16 7.84 1.25 -10.00
C PRO A 16 7.37 2.66 -9.61
N ASN A 17 7.49 3.62 -10.54
CA ASN A 17 7.11 5.00 -10.31
C ASN A 17 5.59 5.17 -10.19
N LEU A 18 4.81 4.50 -11.05
CA LEU A 18 3.34 4.55 -10.97
C LEU A 18 2.84 3.77 -9.74
N PHE A 19 3.40 2.59 -9.47
CA PHE A 19 3.08 1.81 -8.29
C PHE A 19 3.26 2.62 -7.01
N ARG A 20 4.43 3.27 -6.83
CA ARG A 20 4.68 4.13 -5.66
C ARG A 20 3.70 5.29 -5.56
N LYS A 21 3.37 5.94 -6.69
CA LYS A 21 2.44 7.07 -6.74
C LYS A 21 1.03 6.66 -6.31
N GLU A 22 0.51 5.58 -6.88
CA GLU A 22 -0.84 5.12 -6.56
C GLU A 22 -0.91 4.48 -5.18
N LEU A 23 0.13 3.77 -4.72
CA LEU A 23 0.19 3.22 -3.36
C LEU A 23 0.10 4.32 -2.30
N ARG A 24 0.77 5.46 -2.51
CA ARG A 24 0.65 6.62 -1.63
C ARG A 24 -0.78 7.16 -1.57
N LYS A 25 -1.43 7.32 -2.73
CA LYS A 25 -2.83 7.77 -2.79
C LYS A 25 -3.75 6.80 -2.08
N SER A 26 -3.67 5.51 -2.40
CA SER A 26 -4.44 4.46 -1.75
C SER A 26 -4.25 4.49 -0.23
N SER A 27 -3.01 4.60 0.25
CA SER A 27 -2.73 4.67 1.68
C SER A 27 -3.34 5.90 2.39
N SER A 28 -3.62 6.98 1.66
CA SER A 28 -4.24 8.20 2.20
C SER A 28 -5.77 8.19 2.19
N TRP A 29 -6.38 7.39 1.32
CA TRP A 29 -7.84 7.30 1.18
C TRP A 29 -8.49 6.27 2.10
N LEU A 30 -7.70 5.33 2.59
CA LEU A 30 -8.17 4.23 3.42
C LEU A 30 -8.14 4.58 4.90
N ASP A 31 -9.11 4.04 5.64
CA ASP A 31 -9.11 4.10 7.10
C ASP A 31 -7.98 3.25 7.70
N LYS A 32 -7.78 3.33 9.03
CA LYS A 32 -6.75 2.58 9.76
C LYS A 32 -6.78 1.08 9.45
N LYS A 33 -7.96 0.45 9.48
CA LYS A 33 -8.13 -1.00 9.31
C LYS A 33 -7.84 -1.39 7.87
N GLU A 34 -8.39 -0.66 6.91
CA GLU A 34 -8.15 -0.86 5.48
C GLU A 34 -6.68 -0.60 5.12
N ARG A 35 -6.00 0.37 5.74
CA ARG A 35 -4.56 0.62 5.53
C ARG A 35 -3.70 -0.55 5.98
N VAL A 36 -3.98 -1.15 7.13
CA VAL A 36 -3.28 -2.35 7.61
C VAL A 36 -3.52 -3.51 6.64
N ALA A 37 -4.76 -3.73 6.23
CA ALA A 37 -5.11 -4.76 5.25
C ALA A 37 -4.41 -4.53 3.90
N LEU A 38 -4.34 -3.28 3.43
CA LEU A 38 -3.64 -2.92 2.19
C LEU A 38 -2.14 -3.20 2.31
N LYS A 39 -1.50 -2.83 3.42
CA LYS A 39 -0.06 -3.08 3.64
C LYS A 39 0.25 -4.57 3.58
N THR A 40 -0.49 -5.39 4.33
CA THR A 40 -0.30 -6.85 4.37
C THR A 40 -0.47 -7.45 2.99
N TRP A 41 -1.52 -7.06 2.27
CA TRP A 41 -1.76 -7.53 0.92
C TRP A 41 -0.65 -7.09 -0.06
N CYS A 42 -0.20 -5.84 -0.02
CA CYS A 42 0.89 -5.36 -0.87
C CYS A 42 2.20 -6.13 -0.62
N LEU A 43 2.53 -6.41 0.64
CA LEU A 43 3.72 -7.22 0.98
C LEU A 43 3.60 -8.65 0.43
N ALA A 44 2.42 -9.27 0.56
CA ALA A 44 2.18 -10.61 0.04
C ALA A 44 2.23 -10.68 -1.49
N THR A 45 1.66 -9.69 -2.19
CA THR A 45 1.54 -9.70 -3.66
C THR A 45 2.77 -9.15 -4.37
N PHE A 46 3.35 -8.06 -3.86
CA PHE A 46 4.42 -7.32 -4.53
C PHE A 46 5.72 -7.24 -3.73
N GLY A 47 5.80 -7.86 -2.55
CA GLY A 47 6.98 -7.77 -1.68
C GLY A 47 8.28 -8.16 -2.38
N HIS A 48 8.25 -9.18 -3.23
CA HIS A 48 9.42 -9.63 -4.00
C HIS A 48 9.99 -8.56 -4.97
N MET A 49 9.20 -7.57 -5.40
CA MET A 49 9.63 -6.49 -6.30
C MET A 49 9.75 -5.14 -5.59
N TYR A 50 8.82 -4.84 -4.67
CA TYR A 50 8.58 -3.49 -4.17
C TYR A 50 8.60 -3.41 -2.64
N HIS A 51 9.27 -4.34 -1.95
CA HIS A 51 9.39 -4.34 -0.49
C HIS A 51 9.71 -2.95 0.07
N ASP A 52 10.78 -2.32 -0.41
CA ASP A 52 11.25 -1.04 0.14
C ASP A 52 10.28 0.11 -0.11
N VAL A 53 9.64 0.12 -1.29
CA VAL A 53 8.59 1.09 -1.63
C VAL A 53 7.39 0.93 -0.69
N ILE A 54 6.97 -0.31 -0.42
CA ILE A 54 5.84 -0.59 0.47
C ILE A 54 6.19 -0.15 1.90
N ILE A 55 7.36 -0.55 2.41
CA ILE A 55 7.79 -0.15 3.75
C ILE A 55 7.91 1.37 3.86
N GLU A 56 8.44 2.06 2.85
CA GLU A 56 8.53 3.51 2.82
C GLU A 56 7.15 4.18 2.94
N VAL A 57 6.18 3.78 2.12
CA VAL A 57 4.84 4.39 2.13
C VAL A 57 4.13 4.18 3.47
N PHE A 58 4.32 3.01 4.08
CA PHE A 58 3.70 2.68 5.37
C PHE A 58 4.58 3.00 6.59
N ARG A 59 5.77 3.60 6.43
CA ARG A 59 6.67 3.95 7.54
C ARG A 59 6.11 5.08 8.41
N ARG A 60 5.26 5.94 7.86
CA ARG A 60 4.50 6.96 8.60
C ARG A 60 3.22 6.38 9.20
N LEU A 61 3.34 5.32 9.97
CA LEU A 61 2.28 4.87 10.88
C LEU A 61 2.68 5.33 12.29
N PRO A 62 1.98 6.31 12.88
CA PRO A 62 2.08 6.54 14.32
C PRO A 62 1.80 5.21 15.04
N LEU A 63 2.69 4.85 15.96
CA LEU A 63 2.62 3.61 16.76
C LEU A 63 1.30 3.48 17.56
N GLU A 64 0.53 4.56 17.68
CA GLU A 64 -0.76 4.67 18.36
C GLU A 64 -1.90 3.91 17.66
N GLN A 65 -1.63 3.28 16.53
CA GLN A 65 -2.64 2.61 15.72
C GLN A 65 -2.49 1.07 15.74
N LEU A 66 -1.72 0.51 16.68
CA LEU A 66 -1.60 -0.93 16.92
C LEU A 66 -2.20 -1.41 18.26
N SER A 67 -2.83 -0.52 19.03
CA SER A 67 -3.70 -0.86 20.15
C SER A 67 -5.15 -1.00 19.71
#